data_AF-A0A830D130-F1
#
_entry.id   AF-A0A830D130-F1
#
_cell.length_a   1.000
_cell.length_b   1.000
_cell.length_c   1.000
_cell.angle_alpha   90.00
_cell.angle_beta   90.00
_cell.angle_gamma   90.00
#
_symmetry.space_group_name_H-M   'P 1'
#
loop_
_entity.id
_entity.type
_entity.pdbx_description
1 polymer ?
#
loop_
_entity_poly.entity_id
_entity_poly.type
_entity_poly.pdbx_seq_one_letter_code
_entity_poly.pdbx_strand_id
1 'polypeptide(L)'
;MTESDQDWRKNADTHKMSTEEMKKAGVEASKRPPGSNPGGVLHQRRSLPYRLTTITVVGSALVGAMWYFTLYTKKKPEASAIDVAKVSVGMANPEDTHPRK
;
A
#
# COMPACT_ATOMS: atom_id res chain seq x y z
N MET A 1 23.54 -20.71 -43.32
CA MET A 1 22.79 -20.82 -42.06
C MET A 1 23.58 -20.00 -41.05
N THR A 2 23.13 -18.79 -40.75
CA THR A 2 23.87 -17.83 -39.92
C THR A 2 23.68 -18.17 -38.44
N GLU A 3 24.62 -17.75 -37.60
CA GLU A 3 24.59 -18.04 -36.14
C GLU A 3 23.30 -17.55 -35.47
N SER A 4 22.72 -16.46 -35.98
CA SER A 4 21.42 -15.91 -35.60
C SER A 4 20.25 -16.88 -35.74
N ASP A 5 20.27 -17.78 -36.74
CA ASP A 5 19.18 -18.72 -37.01
C ASP A 5 19.12 -19.85 -35.96
N GLN A 6 20.19 -20.01 -35.17
CA GLN A 6 20.30 -21.04 -34.14
C GLN A 6 20.14 -20.51 -32.71
N ASP A 7 20.23 -19.19 -32.50
CA ASP A 7 20.19 -18.58 -31.17
C ASP A 7 18.83 -18.74 -30.46
N TRP A 8 17.73 -18.89 -31.20
CA TRP A 8 16.41 -19.15 -30.60
C TRP A 8 16.37 -20.48 -29.82
N ARG A 9 17.20 -21.47 -30.20
CA ARG A 9 17.29 -22.78 -29.52
C ARG A 9 17.94 -22.71 -28.15
N LYS A 10 18.61 -21.60 -27.80
CA LYS A 10 19.24 -21.34 -26.50
C LYS A 10 18.28 -20.70 -25.49
N ASN A 11 17.17 -20.14 -25.99
CA ASN A 11 16.18 -19.40 -25.19
C ASN A 11 14.78 -20.03 -25.22
N ALA A 12 14.64 -21.24 -25.78
CA ALA A 12 13.34 -21.90 -25.93
C ALA A 12 12.73 -22.24 -24.56
N ASP A 13 11.42 -21.99 -24.38
CA ASP A 13 10.72 -22.39 -23.17
C ASP A 13 10.48 -23.90 -23.19
N THR A 14 11.30 -24.63 -22.44
CA THR A 14 11.27 -26.09 -22.35
C THR A 14 10.44 -26.58 -21.16
N HIS A 15 9.84 -25.70 -20.36
CA HIS A 15 9.16 -26.11 -19.12
C HIS A 15 7.80 -26.81 -19.35
N LYS A 16 7.22 -26.70 -20.56
CA LYS A 16 6.00 -27.41 -20.96
C LYS A 16 6.24 -28.57 -21.93
N MET A 17 7.50 -28.82 -22.30
CA MET A 17 7.86 -29.80 -23.31
C MET A 17 8.28 -31.12 -22.64
N SER A 18 7.86 -32.25 -23.19
CA SER A 18 8.35 -33.56 -22.71
C SER A 18 9.82 -33.76 -23.08
N THR A 19 10.53 -34.64 -22.37
CA THR A 19 11.96 -34.91 -22.62
C THR A 19 12.22 -35.42 -24.04
N GLU A 20 11.27 -36.13 -24.64
CA GLU A 20 11.38 -36.63 -26.01
C GLU A 20 11.23 -35.52 -27.05
N GLU A 21 10.31 -34.59 -26.83
CA GLU A 21 10.10 -33.42 -27.69
C GLU A 21 11.29 -32.45 -27.62
N MET A 22 11.89 -32.28 -26.44
CA MET A 22 13.10 -31.46 -26.27
C MET A 22 14.29 -32.00 -27.06
N LYS A 23 14.46 -33.33 -27.06
CA LYS A 23 15.51 -34.02 -27.81
C LYS A 23 15.30 -33.89 -29.32
N LYS A 24 14.06 -34.05 -29.78
CA LYS A 24 13.69 -33.90 -31.20
C LYS A 24 13.87 -32.45 -31.69
N ALA A 25 13.59 -31.47 -30.85
CA ALA A 25 13.74 -30.05 -31.19
C ALA A 25 15.17 -29.51 -30.99
N GLY A 26 16.08 -30.30 -30.37
CA GLY A 26 17.46 -29.89 -30.12
C GLY A 26 17.59 -28.75 -29.11
N VAL A 27 16.64 -28.62 -28.18
CA VAL A 27 16.55 -27.52 -27.19
C VAL A 27 16.92 -27.97 -25.77
N GLU A 28 17.58 -29.11 -25.63
CA GLU A 28 18.02 -29.64 -24.33
C GLU A 28 18.92 -28.66 -23.56
N ALA A 29 19.74 -27.88 -24.28
CA ALA A 29 20.60 -26.83 -23.72
C ALA A 29 19.80 -25.62 -23.17
N SER A 30 18.54 -25.44 -23.58
CA SER A 30 17.62 -24.43 -23.03
C SER A 30 16.97 -24.85 -21.71
N LYS A 31 17.26 -26.06 -21.21
CA LYS A 31 16.69 -26.54 -19.94
C LYS A 31 17.23 -25.69 -18.80
N ARG A 32 16.38 -24.82 -18.25
CA ARG A 32 16.75 -24.02 -17.07
C ARG A 32 16.85 -24.91 -15.84
N PRO A 33 17.82 -24.66 -14.95
CA PRO A 33 17.95 -25.43 -13.72
C PRO A 33 16.69 -25.28 -12.86
N PRO A 34 16.24 -26.35 -12.19
CA PRO A 34 15.12 -26.27 -11.25
C PRO A 34 15.44 -25.22 -10.18
N GLY A 35 14.50 -24.30 -9.92
CA GLY A 35 14.72 -23.15 -9.03
C GLY A 35 15.14 -21.86 -9.75
N SER A 36 15.33 -21.88 -11.08
CA SER A 36 15.43 -20.68 -11.91
C SER A 36 14.09 -19.95 -11.93
N ASN A 37 13.89 -19.03 -10.99
CA ASN A 37 12.76 -18.10 -11.03
C ASN A 37 12.77 -17.38 -12.40
N PRO A 38 11.67 -17.40 -13.17
CA PRO A 38 11.55 -16.50 -14.30
C PRO A 38 11.67 -15.09 -13.74
N GLY A 39 12.78 -14.41 -14.03
CA GLY A 39 12.96 -13.01 -13.71
C GLY A 39 11.70 -12.27 -14.12
N GLY A 40 11.16 -11.44 -13.24
CA GLY A 40 9.90 -10.73 -13.48
C GLY A 40 9.90 -10.08 -14.87
N VAL A 41 8.73 -10.02 -15.51
CA VAL A 41 8.56 -9.34 -16.80
C VAL A 41 9.25 -7.99 -16.71
N LEU A 42 10.08 -7.65 -17.71
CA LEU A 42 10.72 -6.33 -17.77
C LEU A 42 9.61 -5.28 -17.65
N HIS A 43 9.67 -4.45 -16.60
CA HIS A 43 8.67 -3.47 -16.13
C HIS A 43 7.55 -3.94 -15.17
N GLN A 44 7.37 -5.24 -14.89
CA GLN A 44 6.36 -5.70 -13.94
C GLN A 44 6.95 -5.95 -12.55
N ARG A 45 6.87 -4.91 -11.71
CA ARG A 45 7.33 -4.97 -10.32
C ARG A 45 6.34 -5.78 -9.47
N ARG A 46 6.67 -7.05 -9.17
CA ARG A 46 5.80 -7.98 -8.43
C ARG A 46 5.66 -7.66 -6.93
N SER A 47 6.55 -6.86 -6.36
CA SER A 47 6.53 -6.48 -4.93
C SER A 47 6.65 -4.97 -4.76
N LEU A 48 5.85 -4.36 -3.88
CA LEU A 48 5.96 -2.94 -3.50
C LEU A 48 7.23 -2.67 -2.66
N PRO A 49 7.81 -1.45 -2.65
CA PRO A 49 9.05 -1.18 -1.90
C PRO A 49 8.81 -1.25 -0.38
N TYR A 50 7.56 -1.07 0.02
CA TYR A 50 7.08 -1.26 1.38
C TYR A 50 5.90 -2.22 1.35
N ARG A 51 5.77 -3.02 2.42
CA ARG A 51 4.63 -3.93 2.60
C ARG A 51 3.37 -3.09 2.82
N LEU A 52 2.24 -3.59 2.34
CA LEU A 52 0.93 -2.94 2.50
C LEU A 52 0.64 -2.61 3.98
N THR A 53 0.98 -3.55 4.89
CA THR A 53 0.81 -3.36 6.33
C THR A 53 1.57 -2.16 6.87
N THR A 54 2.81 -1.95 6.43
CA THR A 54 3.64 -0.78 6.82
C THR A 54 2.99 0.51 6.34
N ILE A 55 2.51 0.56 5.10
CA ILE A 55 1.82 1.72 4.53
C ILE A 55 0.56 2.04 5.35
N THR A 56 -0.25 1.03 5.68
CA THR A 56 -1.46 1.20 6.46
C THR A 56 -1.17 1.72 7.86
N VAL A 57 -0.20 1.14 8.59
CA VAL A 57 0.16 1.58 9.95
C VAL A 57 0.63 3.02 9.96
N VAL A 58 1.53 3.39 9.04
CA VAL A 58 2.06 4.76 8.94
C VAL A 58 0.96 5.75 8.55
N GLY A 59 0.14 5.39 7.55
CA GLY A 59 -0.98 6.22 7.11
C GLY A 59 -1.99 6.47 8.23
N SER A 60 -2.37 5.42 8.97
CA SER A 60 -3.29 5.53 10.11
C SER A 60 -2.71 6.40 11.23
N ALA A 61 -1.41 6.28 11.53
CA ALA A 61 -0.75 7.11 12.54
C ALA A 61 -0.78 8.59 12.17
N LEU A 62 -0.49 8.93 10.91
CA LEU A 62 -0.54 10.32 10.42
C LEU A 62 -1.95 10.89 10.49
N VAL A 63 -2.95 10.15 10.02
CA VAL A 63 -4.35 10.58 10.06
C VAL A 63 -4.81 10.77 11.52
N GLY A 64 -4.48 9.84 12.41
CA GLY A 64 -4.81 9.94 13.83
C GLY A 64 -4.17 11.15 14.51
N ALA A 65 -2.90 11.43 14.21
CA ALA A 65 -2.21 12.61 14.72
C ALA A 65 -2.84 13.92 14.22
N MET A 66 -3.15 14.00 12.93
CA MET A 66 -3.83 15.17 12.36
C MET A 66 -5.24 15.35 12.94
N TRP A 67 -5.98 14.26 13.11
CA TRP A 67 -7.30 14.27 13.73
C TRP A 67 -7.23 14.79 15.17
N TYR A 68 -6.34 14.23 15.99
CA TYR A 68 -6.15 14.65 17.38
C TYR A 68 -5.74 16.12 17.47
N PHE A 69 -4.77 16.54 16.66
CA PHE A 69 -4.32 17.92 16.63
C PHE A 69 -5.43 18.88 16.20
N THR A 70 -6.22 18.51 15.19
CA THR A 70 -7.36 19.31 14.73
C THR A 70 -8.40 19.46 15.83
N LEU A 71 -8.77 18.37 16.52
CA LEU A 71 -9.70 18.43 17.65
C LEU A 71 -9.15 19.28 18.80
N TYR A 72 -7.86 19.21 19.07
CA TYR A 72 -7.24 19.97 20.16
C TYR A 72 -7.18 21.46 19.85
N THR A 73 -6.72 21.82 18.65
CA THR A 73 -6.55 23.22 18.22
C THR A 73 -7.87 23.92 17.90
N LYS A 74 -8.87 23.17 17.43
CA LYS A 74 -10.19 23.69 17.07
C LYS A 74 -11.27 23.26 18.06
N LYS A 75 -10.88 22.87 19.28
CA LYS A 75 -11.82 22.54 20.34
C LYS A 75 -12.78 23.72 20.51
N LYS A 76 -14.10 23.46 20.39
CA LYS A 76 -15.08 24.51 20.73
C LYS A 76 -14.86 24.91 22.19
N PRO A 77 -14.85 26.22 22.51
CA PRO A 77 -14.88 26.68 23.89
C PRO A 77 -16.11 26.06 24.54
N GLU A 78 -15.91 25.18 25.51
CA GLU A 78 -17.02 24.60 26.26
C GLU A 78 -17.66 25.72 27.09
N ALA A 79 -18.99 25.78 27.09
CA ALA A 79 -19.71 26.62 28.03
C ALA A 79 -19.29 26.18 29.44
N SER A 80 -18.90 27.13 30.29
CA SER A 80 -18.50 26.79 31.65
C SER A 80 -19.68 26.13 32.38
N ALA A 81 -19.39 25.19 33.27
CA ALA A 81 -20.40 24.54 34.09
C ALA A 81 -21.25 25.56 34.87
N ILE A 82 -20.65 26.69 35.24
CA ILE A 82 -21.34 27.81 35.91
C ILE A 82 -22.35 28.47 34.95
N ASP A 83 -21.99 28.65 33.69
CA ASP A 83 -22.85 29.26 32.67
C ASP A 83 -24.06 28.33 32.40
N VAL A 84 -23.81 27.01 32.31
CA VAL A 84 -24.86 25.99 32.20
C VAL A 84 -25.78 25.98 33.42
N ALA A 85 -25.22 26.12 34.63
CA ALA A 85 -26.00 26.18 35.87
C ALA A 85 -26.87 27.44 35.95
N LYS A 86 -26.37 28.60 35.50
CA LYS A 86 -27.16 29.83 35.41
C LYS A 86 -28.32 29.68 34.44
N VAL A 87 -28.09 29.04 33.29
CA VAL A 87 -29.14 28.77 32.28
C VAL A 87 -30.21 27.86 32.87
N SER A 88 -29.82 26.79 33.57
CA SER A 88 -30.79 25.83 34.12
C SER A 88 -31.64 26.38 35.26
N VAL A 89 -31.13 27.35 36.02
CA VAL A 89 -31.90 28.04 37.09
C VAL A 89 -32.59 29.33 36.61
N GLY A 90 -32.54 29.64 35.31
CA GLY A 90 -33.19 30.83 34.73
C GLY A 90 -32.54 32.17 35.09
N MET A 91 -31.30 32.15 35.58
CA MET A 91 -30.52 33.35 35.93
C MET A 91 -29.43 33.69 34.90
N ALA A 92 -29.47 33.08 33.72
CA ALA A 92 -28.50 33.36 32.66
C ALA A 92 -28.77 34.69 31.97
N ASN A 93 -27.70 35.45 31.74
CA ASN A 93 -27.73 36.60 30.84
C ASN A 93 -27.38 36.16 29.42
N PRO A 94 -27.74 36.93 28.38
CA PRO A 94 -27.37 36.63 26.99
C PRO A 94 -25.86 36.41 26.80
N GLU A 95 -25.02 37.15 27.54
CA GLU A 95 -23.57 36.95 27.55
C GLU A 95 -23.10 35.58 28.08
N ASP A 96 -23.88 34.92 28.96
CA ASP A 96 -23.54 33.60 29.51
C ASP A 96 -23.81 32.45 28.49
N THR A 97 -24.42 32.75 27.34
CA THR A 97 -24.80 31.73 26.33
C THR A 97 -23.94 31.71 25.08
N HIS A 98 -22.98 32.63 24.93
CA HIS A 98 -22.10 32.65 23.77
C HIS A 98 -20.79 31.87 24.03
N PRO A 99 -20.19 31.25 22.99
CA PRO A 99 -18.86 30.67 23.12
C PRO A 99 -17.86 31.77 23.52
N ARG A 100 -17.05 31.53 24.55
CA ARG A 100 -15.98 32.47 24.92
C ARG A 100 -14.89 32.43 23.85
N LYS A 101 -14.30 33.58 23.54
CA LYS A 101 -13.19 33.67 22.58
C LYS A 101 -11.91 33.06 23.14
#